data_AF-A0A7Z0EJM8-F1
#
_entry.id   AF-A0A7Z0EJM8-F1
#
_cell.length_a   1.000
_cell.length_b   1.000
_cell.length_c   1.000
_cell.angle_alpha   90.00
_cell.angle_beta   90.00
_cell.angle_gamma   90.00
#
_symmetry.space_group_name_H-M   'P 1'
#
loop_
_entity.id
_entity.type
_entity.pdbx_description
1 polymer ?
#
loop_
_entity_poly.entity_id
_entity_poly.type
_entity_poly.pdbx_seq_one_letter_code
_entity_poly.pdbx_strand_id
1 'polypeptide(L)'
;MADEHHEDHGNTLSAWFLTASWLAVWTVGGVAIIMGGDFLLWTALTLGVSVVCAVIAGVMKKAGLGRKEPRPVPPTREEWEAARTPSTTAGKA
;
A
#
# COMPACT_ATOMS: atom_id res chain seq x y z
N MET A 1 -4.05 -14.39 18.80
CA MET A 1 -3.37 -13.11 18.51
C MET A 1 -2.91 -13.13 17.06
N ALA A 2 -3.86 -13.05 16.13
CA ALA A 2 -3.65 -13.36 14.72
C ALA A 2 -3.43 -12.12 13.83
N ASP A 3 -3.16 -10.95 14.43
CA ASP A 3 -3.31 -9.69 13.69
C ASP A 3 -2.03 -8.85 13.53
N GLU A 4 -0.87 -9.22 14.05
CA GLU A 4 0.32 -8.34 13.96
C GLU A 4 1.13 -8.45 12.64
N HIS A 5 0.92 -9.48 11.81
CA HIS A 5 1.75 -9.73 10.61
C HIS A 5 1.09 -9.45 9.26
N HIS A 6 -0.16 -9.01 9.26
CA HIS A 6 -0.87 -8.55 8.05
C HIS A 6 -1.09 -7.04 8.04
N GLU A 7 -0.47 -6.32 8.94
CA GLU A 7 -0.70 -4.89 9.13
C GLU A 7 -0.01 -4.05 8.02
N ASP A 8 1.00 -4.63 7.36
CA ASP A 8 1.66 -4.08 6.18
C ASP A 8 1.12 -4.64 4.86
N HIS A 9 -0.22 -4.65 4.69
CA HIS A 9 -0.81 -4.87 3.37
C HIS A 9 -0.13 -3.92 2.39
N GLY A 10 0.20 -4.37 1.18
CA GLY A 10 0.66 -3.54 0.06
C GLY A 10 -0.25 -2.34 -0.31
N ASN A 11 -1.21 -1.98 0.54
CA ASN A 11 -1.82 -0.67 0.68
C ASN A 11 -0.83 0.41 1.17
N THR A 12 0.31 0.57 0.50
CA THR A 12 1.24 1.68 0.70
C THR A 12 1.20 2.58 -0.53
N LEU A 13 1.57 3.85 -0.39
CA LEU A 13 1.57 4.77 -1.54
C LEU A 13 2.55 4.32 -2.62
N SER A 14 3.72 3.79 -2.25
CA SER A 14 4.67 3.27 -3.23
C SER A 14 4.12 2.05 -3.98
N ALA A 15 3.40 1.17 -3.29
CA ALA A 15 2.83 -0.02 -3.89
C ALA A 15 1.65 0.32 -4.81
N TRP A 16 0.71 1.16 -4.36
CA TRP A 16 -0.39 1.63 -5.20
C TRP A 16 0.07 2.44 -6.41
N PHE A 17 1.13 3.25 -6.26
CA PHE A 17 1.74 3.93 -7.40
C PHE A 17 2.22 2.93 -8.44
N LEU A 18 2.94 1.89 -8.03
CA LEU A 18 3.44 0.88 -8.96
C LEU A 18 2.28 0.13 -9.64
N THR A 19 1.29 -0.31 -8.87
CA THR A 19 0.11 -1.01 -9.38
C THR A 19 -0.66 -0.16 -10.40
N ALA A 20 -1.00 1.09 -10.05
CA ALA A 20 -1.78 1.97 -10.91
C ALA A 20 -1.00 2.39 -12.15
N SER A 21 0.29 2.70 -12.00
CA SER A 21 1.13 3.09 -13.14
C SER A 21 1.32 1.93 -14.12
N TRP A 22 1.57 0.71 -13.65
CA TRP A 22 1.64 -0.45 -14.53
C TRP A 22 0.31 -0.75 -15.21
N LEU A 23 -0.81 -0.65 -14.50
CA LEU A 23 -2.12 -0.81 -15.11
C LEU A 23 -2.33 0.20 -16.25
N ALA A 24 -1.99 1.47 -16.03
CA ALA A 24 -2.09 2.50 -17.06
C ALA A 24 -1.14 2.24 -18.25
N VAL A 25 0.12 1.94 -17.97
CA VAL A 25 1.17 1.71 -18.98
C VAL A 25 0.81 0.52 -19.87
N TRP A 26 0.38 -0.60 -19.28
CA TRP A 26 -0.03 -1.79 -20.03
C TRP A 26 -1.37 -1.63 -20.74
N THR A 27 -2.29 -0.82 -20.19
CA THR A 27 -3.53 -0.46 -20.90
C THR A 27 -3.21 0.35 -22.16
N VAL A 28 -2.35 1.37 -22.06
CA VAL A 28 -1.94 2.19 -23.22
C VAL A 28 -1.18 1.35 -24.24
N GLY A 29 -0.21 0.53 -23.80
CA GLY A 29 0.55 -0.35 -24.68
C GLY A 29 -0.35 -1.37 -25.39
N GLY A 30 -1.25 -2.03 -24.65
CA GLY A 30 -2.21 -2.98 -25.20
C GLY A 30 -3.15 -2.34 -26.22
N VAL A 31 -3.71 -1.16 -25.93
CA VAL A 31 -4.56 -0.42 -26.87
C VAL A 31 -3.79 -0.03 -28.12
N ALA A 32 -2.56 0.45 -27.99
CA ALA A 32 -1.74 0.82 -29.14
C ALA A 32 -1.44 -0.37 -30.07
N ILE A 33 -1.18 -1.55 -29.50
CA ILE A 33 -0.99 -2.80 -30.26
C ILE A 33 -2.30 -3.20 -30.97
N ILE A 34 -3.44 -3.15 -30.27
CA ILE A 34 -4.75 -3.49 -30.85
C ILE A 34 -5.11 -2.54 -32.02
N MET A 35 -4.70 -1.27 -31.93
CA MET A 35 -4.88 -0.28 -33.01
C MET A 35 -3.88 -0.40 -34.16
N GLY A 36 -3.13 -1.51 -34.24
CA GLY A 36 -2.22 -1.80 -35.34
C GLY A 36 -0.80 -1.27 -35.14
N GLY A 37 -0.43 -0.86 -33.92
CA GLY A 37 0.94 -0.52 -33.57
C GLY A 37 1.87 -1.73 -33.67
N ASP A 38 3.15 -1.48 -34.02
CA ASP A 38 4.16 -2.53 -34.08
C ASP A 38 4.32 -3.22 -32.71
N PHE A 39 4.15 -4.55 -32.70
CA PHE A 39 4.11 -5.34 -31.48
C PHE A 39 5.41 -5.25 -30.68
N LEU A 40 6.56 -5.37 -31.35
CA LEU A 40 7.86 -5.39 -30.67
C LEU A 40 8.21 -4.01 -30.11
N LEU A 41 7.98 -2.95 -30.89
CA LEU A 41 8.21 -1.58 -30.49
C LEU A 41 7.37 -1.20 -29.27
N TRP A 42 6.05 -1.40 -29.33
CA TRP A 42 5.15 -1.03 -28.23
C TRP A 42 5.38 -1.88 -26.98
N THR A 43 5.71 -3.17 -27.13
CA THR A 43 6.10 -4.01 -26.01
C THR A 43 7.39 -3.51 -25.37
N ALA A 44 8.42 -3.20 -26.16
CA ALA A 44 9.69 -2.68 -25.66
C ALA A 44 9.52 -1.32 -24.94
N LEU A 45 8.71 -0.42 -25.50
CA LEU A 45 8.38 0.87 -24.87
C LEU A 45 7.64 0.66 -23.53
N THR A 46 6.61 -0.18 -23.52
CA THR A 46 5.81 -0.50 -22.32
C THR A 46 6.68 -1.09 -21.22
N LEU A 47 7.59 -1.99 -21.56
CA LEU A 47 8.57 -2.55 -20.62
C LEU A 47 9.55 -1.49 -20.11
N GLY A 48 10.09 -0.66 -20.99
CA GLY A 48 11.00 0.43 -20.61
C GLY A 48 10.36 1.40 -19.61
N VAL A 49 9.12 1.83 -19.88
CA VAL A 49 8.36 2.69 -18.95
C VAL A 49 8.05 1.95 -17.64
N SER A 50 7.71 0.66 -17.69
CA SER A 50 7.46 -0.15 -16.49
C SER A 50 8.67 -0.19 -15.56
N VAL A 51 9.89 -0.30 -16.12
CA VAL A 51 11.14 -0.24 -15.35
C VAL A 51 11.31 1.12 -14.69
N VAL A 52 11.05 2.23 -15.41
CA VAL A 52 11.11 3.59 -14.83
C VAL A 52 10.13 3.72 -13.67
N CYS A 53 8.88 3.27 -13.82
CA CYS A 53 7.89 3.26 -12.75
C CYS A 53 8.36 2.43 -11.53
N ALA A 54 8.99 1.27 -11.76
CA ALA A 54 9.53 0.45 -10.68
C ALA A 54 10.67 1.14 -9.92
N VAL A 55 11.57 1.84 -10.64
CA VAL A 55 12.63 2.65 -10.01
C VAL A 55 12.02 3.75 -9.14
N ILE A 56 11.03 4.48 -9.65
CA ILE A 56 10.32 5.53 -8.90
C ILE A 56 9.67 4.94 -7.64
N ALA A 57 8.94 3.82 -7.76
CA ALA A 57 8.35 3.13 -6.61
C ALA A 57 9.40 2.71 -5.57
N GLY A 58 10.57 2.25 -6.02
CA GLY A 58 11.70 1.93 -5.16
C GLY A 58 12.24 3.15 -4.42
N VAL A 59 12.35 4.30 -5.08
CA VAL A 59 12.73 5.58 -4.45
C VAL A 59 11.68 6.02 -3.43
N MET A 60 10.39 5.93 -3.77
CA MET A 60 9.28 6.23 -2.86
C MET A 60 9.35 5.35 -1.60
N LYS A 61 9.65 4.05 -1.75
CA LYS A 61 9.84 3.14 -0.62
C LYS A 61 10.99 3.59 0.29
N LYS A 62 12.16 3.94 -0.27
CA LYS A 62 13.30 4.49 0.49
C LYS A 62 12.95 5.79 1.21
N ALA A 63 12.13 6.64 0.58
CA ALA A 63 11.60 7.86 1.18
C ALA A 63 10.58 7.62 2.31
N GLY A 64 10.15 6.37 2.57
CA GLY A 64 9.21 6.01 3.64
C GLY A 64 7.76 5.85 3.20
N LEU A 65 7.48 5.94 1.90
CA LEU A 65 6.13 5.80 1.36
C LEU A 65 5.71 4.33 1.10
N GLY A 66 6.60 3.38 1.40
CA GLY A 66 6.37 1.94 1.21
C GLY A 66 6.14 1.13 2.49
N ARG A 67 5.78 1.84 3.57
CA ARG A 67 5.76 1.43 4.99
C ARG A 67 7.08 0.98 5.58
N LYS A 68 7.24 1.35 6.84
CA LYS A 68 8.45 1.23 7.65
C LYS A 68 8.17 0.63 9.03
N GLU A 69 6.95 0.76 9.55
CA GLU A 69 6.58 0.39 10.93
C GLU A 69 5.18 -0.24 11.02
N PRO A 70 4.93 -1.08 12.05
CA PRO A 70 3.75 -1.93 12.15
C PRO A 70 2.48 -1.09 12.32
N ARG A 71 1.38 -1.52 11.70
CA ARG A 71 0.10 -0.80 11.82
C ARG A 71 -0.49 -1.02 13.24
N PRO A 72 -1.39 -0.12 13.72
CA PRO A 72 -1.80 -0.10 15.11
C PRO A 72 -2.72 -1.25 15.49
N VAL A 73 -2.39 -1.95 16.58
CA VAL A 73 -3.22 -3.04 17.13
C VAL A 73 -4.43 -2.46 17.86
N PRO A 74 -5.66 -2.91 17.55
CA PRO A 74 -6.83 -2.54 18.33
C PRO A 74 -6.68 -2.96 19.81
N PRO A 75 -7.16 -2.15 20.76
CA PRO A 75 -7.05 -2.46 22.19
C PRO A 75 -7.80 -3.74 22.55
N THR A 76 -7.27 -4.49 23.53
CA THR A 76 -7.91 -5.72 24.03
C THR A 76 -9.21 -5.41 24.74
N ARG A 77 -10.09 -6.40 24.85
CA ARG A 77 -11.37 -6.25 25.56
C ARG A 77 -11.18 -5.81 27.02
N GLU A 78 -10.16 -6.32 27.71
CA GLU A 78 -9.86 -5.97 29.10
C GLU A 78 -9.31 -4.55 29.23
N GLU A 79 -8.48 -4.09 28.30
CA GLU A 79 -8.05 -2.68 28.21
C GLU A 79 -9.22 -1.77 27.84
N TRP A 80 -10.12 -2.27 27.00
CA TRP A 80 -11.33 -1.59 26.56
C TRP A 80 -12.42 -1.53 27.64
N GLU A 81 -12.43 -2.48 28.57
CA GLU A 81 -13.32 -2.53 29.74
C GLU A 81 -12.72 -1.79 30.95
N ALA A 82 -11.41 -1.93 31.20
CA ALA A 82 -10.67 -1.19 32.22
C ALA A 82 -10.68 0.33 31.94
N ALA A 83 -10.60 0.74 30.67
CA ALA A 83 -10.71 2.14 30.27
C ALA A 83 -12.13 2.73 30.44
N ARG A 84 -13.15 1.89 30.67
CA ARG A 84 -14.56 2.31 30.78
C ARG A 84 -15.16 2.16 32.17
N THR A 85 -14.42 1.65 33.15
CA THR A 85 -14.88 1.69 34.54
C THR A 85 -14.61 3.09 35.07
N PRO A 86 -15.63 3.96 35.24
CA PRO A 86 -15.38 5.27 35.81
C PRO A 86 -14.91 5.07 37.25
N SER A 87 -13.93 5.86 37.67
CA SER A 87 -13.62 6.04 39.08
C SER A 87 -14.87 6.63 39.77
N THR A 88 -15.78 5.76 40.18
CA THR A 88 -16.81 6.08 41.16
C THR A 88 -16.09 6.28 42.49
N THR A 89 -15.44 7.44 42.63
CA THR A 89 -15.78 8.45 43.62
C THR A 89 -16.28 7.81 44.92
N ALA A 90 -15.40 7.71 45.90
CA ALA A 90 -15.40 8.66 47.00
C ALA A 90 -16.71 8.63 47.81
N GLY A 91 -16.67 7.82 48.86
CA GLY A 91 -17.46 7.99 50.08
C GLY A 91 -16.74 7.13 51.10
N LYS A 92 -15.94 7.72 52.02
CA LYS A 92 -16.39 8.16 53.35
C LYS A 92 -17.21 7.04 54.02
N ALA A 93 -16.86 6.53 55.19
CA ALA A 93 -15.91 6.91 56.21
C ALA A 93 -15.68 5.67 57.10
#